data_AF-A0A961F2J4-F1
#
_entry.id   AF-A0A961F2J4-F1
#
_cell.length_a   1.000
_cell.length_b   1.000
_cell.length_c   1.000
_cell.angle_alpha   90.00
_cell.angle_beta   90.00
_cell.angle_gamma   90.00
#
_symmetry.space_group_name_H-M   'P 1'
#
loop_
_entity.id
_entity.type
_entity.pdbx_description
1 polymer ?
#
loop_
_entity_poly.entity_id
_entity_poly.type
_entity_poly.pdbx_seq_one_letter_code
_entity_poly.pdbx_strand_id
1 'polypeptide(L)'
;MNGVIPFYQKHGIWFYSVGTLLLWIASSFSDSVWGLLAMAVGAALALSDPAAMLHARFRNGIQLERGLYVAYILGIVAVVAFFIRFFLVIPPEKLAAGEEAFLPRLRLALLFVFLLSYIASLLYRF
;
A
#
# COMPACT_ATOMS: atom_id res chain seq x y z
N MET A 1 21.61 14.14 11.50
CA MET A 1 20.34 13.52 11.03
C MET A 1 19.80 12.54 12.10
N ASN A 2 19.71 12.98 13.37
CA ASN A 2 19.55 12.06 14.51
C ASN A 2 18.10 11.88 14.99
N GLY A 3 17.13 12.57 14.38
CA GLY A 3 15.71 12.53 14.78
C GLY A 3 14.78 11.75 13.84
N VAL A 4 15.25 11.33 12.67
CA VAL A 4 14.40 10.69 11.65
C VAL A 4 13.92 9.32 12.10
N ILE A 5 14.80 8.51 12.66
CA ILE A 5 14.46 7.13 13.06
C ILE A 5 13.51 7.09 14.25
N PRO A 6 13.76 7.83 15.35
CA PRO A 6 12.80 7.93 16.45
C PRO A 6 11.44 8.48 16.00
N PHE A 7 11.44 9.42 15.05
CA PHE A 7 10.20 9.98 14.50
C PHE A 7 9.38 8.93 13.74
N TYR A 8 9.98 8.18 12.81
CA TYR A 8 9.28 7.14 12.06
C TYR A 8 8.95 5.90 12.91
N GLN A 9 9.72 5.58 13.95
CA GLN A 9 9.31 4.58 14.93
C GLN A 9 8.04 4.99 15.68
N LYS A 10 7.93 6.27 16.07
CA LYS A 10 6.77 6.80 16.81
C LYS A 10 5.56 7.11 15.94
N HIS A 11 5.78 7.62 14.73
CA HIS A 11 4.72 8.15 13.84
C HIS A 11 4.53 7.34 12.56
N GLY A 12 5.40 6.38 12.26
CA GLY A 12 5.31 5.58 11.04
C GLY A 12 4.01 4.79 10.91
N ILE A 13 3.42 4.37 12.03
CA ILE A 13 2.11 3.73 12.01
C ILE A 13 0.98 4.67 11.60
N TRP A 14 1.07 5.95 11.96
CA TRP A 14 0.12 6.97 11.53
C TRP A 14 0.23 7.22 10.04
N PHE A 15 1.45 7.38 9.51
CA PHE A 15 1.65 7.51 8.06
C PHE A 15 1.12 6.31 7.29
N TYR A 16 1.35 5.11 7.81
CA TYR A 16 0.90 3.88 7.21
C TYR A 16 -0.65 3.76 7.24
N SER A 17 -1.28 4.08 8.37
CA SER A 17 -2.74 4.01 8.54
C SER A 17 -3.46 5.08 7.71
N VAL A 18 -2.97 6.33 7.74
CA VAL A 18 -3.51 7.43 6.94
C VAL A 18 -3.30 7.18 5.45
N GLY A 19 -2.12 6.69 5.07
CA GLY A 19 -1.82 6.31 3.68
C GLY A 19 -2.77 5.22 3.18
N THR A 20 -3.03 4.20 4.00
CA THR A 20 -3.96 3.12 3.67
C THR A 20 -5.39 3.60 3.57
N LEU A 21 -5.83 4.49 4.47
CA LEU A 21 -7.17 5.09 4.39
C LEU A 21 -7.34 5.91 3.10
N LEU A 22 -6.32 6.65 2.70
CA LEU A 22 -6.34 7.38 1.43
C LEU A 22 -6.38 6.46 0.21
N LEU A 23 -5.64 5.34 0.24
CA LEU A 23 -5.75 4.30 -0.80
C LEU A 23 -7.17 3.71 -0.82
N TRP A 24 -7.77 3.44 0.33
CA TRP A 24 -9.16 2.99 0.40
C TRP A 24 -10.13 4.02 -0.21
N ILE A 25 -10.01 5.30 0.14
CA ILE A 25 -10.82 6.38 -0.44
C ILE A 25 -10.61 6.47 -1.95
N ALA A 26 -9.36 6.38 -2.41
CA ALA A 26 -9.03 6.41 -3.84
C ALA A 26 -9.78 5.32 -4.62
N SER A 27 -10.04 4.18 -4.00
CA SER A 27 -10.79 3.09 -4.65
C SER A 27 -12.23 3.44 -5.01
N SER A 28 -12.87 4.35 -4.28
CA SER A 28 -14.23 4.84 -4.56
C SER A 28 -14.27 5.90 -5.66
N PHE A 29 -13.10 6.43 -6.04
CA PHE A 29 -12.96 7.55 -6.97
C PHE A 29 -12.03 7.23 -8.14
N SER A 30 -11.90 5.93 -8.49
CA SER A 30 -10.93 5.43 -9.49
C SER A 30 -10.97 6.13 -10.83
N ASP A 31 -12.14 6.63 -11.21
CA ASP A 31 -12.37 7.23 -12.54
C ASP A 31 -12.20 8.75 -12.53
N SER A 32 -11.70 9.32 -11.42
CA SER A 32 -11.57 10.77 -11.24
C SER A 32 -10.13 11.19 -10.90
N VAL A 33 -9.81 12.45 -11.22
CA VAL A 33 -8.54 13.08 -10.82
C VAL A 33 -8.34 13.04 -9.31
N TRP A 34 -9.41 13.18 -8.52
CA TRP A 34 -9.36 13.09 -7.06
C TRP A 34 -8.93 11.71 -6.57
N GLY A 35 -9.35 10.63 -7.25
CA GLY A 35 -8.90 9.28 -6.94
C GLY A 35 -7.42 9.08 -7.24
N LEU A 36 -6.93 9.60 -8.37
CA LEU A 36 -5.49 9.57 -8.71
C LEU A 36 -4.65 10.34 -7.69
N LEU A 37 -5.10 11.51 -7.26
CA LEU A 37 -4.43 12.30 -6.23
C LEU A 37 -4.44 11.57 -4.88
N ALA A 38 -5.58 11.05 -4.44
CA ALA A 38 -5.69 10.29 -3.19
C ALA A 38 -4.80 9.04 -3.22
N MET A 39 -4.71 8.35 -4.36
CA MET A 39 -3.82 7.21 -4.56
C MET A 39 -2.35 7.63 -4.46
N ALA A 40 -1.93 8.69 -5.16
CA ALA A 40 -0.54 9.15 -5.16
C ALA A 40 -0.10 9.57 -3.76
N VAL A 41 -0.93 10.35 -3.05
CA VAL A 41 -0.65 10.77 -1.67
C VAL A 41 -0.68 9.57 -0.71
N GLY A 42 -1.68 8.69 -0.84
CA GLY A 42 -1.80 7.50 0.00
C GLY A 42 -0.61 6.56 -0.14
N ALA A 43 -0.16 6.29 -1.37
CA ALA A 43 1.02 5.49 -1.66
C ALA A 43 2.30 6.15 -1.12
N ALA A 44 2.46 7.47 -1.30
CA ALA A 44 3.62 8.20 -0.79
C ALA A 44 3.70 8.12 0.74
N LEU A 45 2.57 8.28 1.44
CA LEU A 45 2.53 8.16 2.90
C LEU A 45 2.81 6.74 3.37
N ALA A 46 2.18 5.73 2.76
CA ALA A 46 2.38 4.33 3.12
C ALA A 46 3.83 3.84 2.88
N LEU A 47 4.49 4.38 1.85
CA LEU A 47 5.87 4.03 1.50
C LEU A 47 6.93 4.92 2.17
N SER A 48 6.54 6.05 2.75
CA SER A 48 7.49 6.99 3.38
C SER A 48 8.30 6.36 4.52
N ASP A 49 7.63 5.57 5.35
CA ASP A 49 8.21 4.87 6.48
C ASP A 49 9.18 3.73 6.07
N PRO A 50 8.81 2.77 5.22
CA PRO A 50 9.75 1.76 4.74
C PRO A 50 10.92 2.39 3.95
N ALA A 51 10.68 3.44 3.17
CA ALA A 51 11.73 4.13 2.43
C ALA A 51 12.74 4.81 3.37
N ALA A 52 12.27 5.50 4.42
CA ALA A 52 13.13 6.16 5.41
C ALA A 52 13.98 5.13 6.19
N MET A 53 13.37 3.99 6.55
CA MET A 53 14.04 2.92 7.32
C MET A 53 15.05 2.14 6.49
N LEU A 54 14.73 1.82 5.23
CA LEU A 54 15.69 1.24 4.28
C LEU A 54 16.85 2.19 4.05
N HIS A 55 16.58 3.48 3.82
CA HIS A 55 17.63 4.49 3.65
C HIS A 55 18.53 4.59 4.89
N ALA A 56 17.94 4.56 6.09
CA ALA A 56 18.69 4.56 7.34
C ALA A 56 19.56 3.29 7.51
N ARG A 57 19.07 2.11 7.11
CA ARG A 57 19.88 0.88 7.08
C ARG A 57 21.07 1.03 6.14
N PHE A 58 20.84 1.43 4.89
CA PHE A 58 21.89 1.50 3.87
C PHE A 58 22.96 2.53 4.22
N ARG A 59 22.56 3.66 4.80
CA ARG A 59 23.49 4.76 5.10
C ARG A 59 24.21 4.60 6.44
N ASN A 60 23.52 4.07 7.45
CA ASN A 60 24.02 4.07 8.83
C ASN A 60 24.26 2.65 9.39
N GLY A 61 24.06 1.60 8.60
CA GLY A 61 24.32 0.21 9.00
C GLY A 61 23.37 -0.33 10.07
N ILE A 62 22.21 0.30 10.26
CA ILE A 62 21.28 -0.05 11.34
C ILE A 62 20.64 -1.41 11.05
N GLN A 63 20.76 -2.34 11.99
CA GLN A 63 20.05 -3.61 11.93
C GLN A 63 18.59 -3.37 12.34
N LEU A 64 17.66 -3.61 11.41
CA LEU A 64 16.23 -3.62 11.74
C LEU A 64 15.86 -5.01 12.25
N GLU A 65 14.89 -5.07 13.15
CA GLU A 65 14.34 -6.35 13.60
C GLU A 65 13.69 -7.11 12.44
N ARG A 66 13.75 -8.45 12.46
CA ARG A 66 13.19 -9.28 11.38
C ARG A 66 11.70 -8.99 11.12
N GLY A 67 10.93 -8.74 12.18
CA GLY A 67 9.51 -8.39 12.08
C GLY A 67 9.26 -7.15 11.22
N LEU A 68 10.06 -6.10 11.42
CA LEU A 68 9.97 -4.86 10.65
C LEU A 68 10.26 -5.06 9.15
N TYR A 69 11.21 -5.93 8.78
CA TYR A 69 11.43 -6.25 7.36
C TYR A 69 10.21 -6.92 6.72
N VAL A 70 9.60 -7.88 7.41
CA VAL A 70 8.40 -8.58 6.93
C VAL A 70 7.25 -7.57 6.80
N ALA A 71 7.06 -6.72 7.80
CA ALA A 71 6.04 -5.67 7.77
C ALA A 71 6.20 -4.72 6.57
N TYR A 72 7.43 -4.33 6.24
CA TYR A 72 7.70 -3.45 5.09
C TYR A 72 7.47 -4.14 3.74
N ILE A 73 7.92 -5.39 3.59
CA ILE A 73 7.67 -6.16 2.36
C ILE A 73 6.17 -6.29 2.13
N LEU A 74 5.41 -6.64 3.17
CA LEU A 74 3.96 -6.77 3.10
C LEU A 74 3.30 -5.42 2.77
N GLY A 75 3.79 -4.31 3.30
CA GLY A 75 3.26 -2.99 2.93
C GLY A 75 3.52 -2.60 1.49
N ILE A 76 4.71 -2.89 0.94
CA ILE A 76 5.00 -2.70 -0.48
C ILE A 76 4.07 -3.57 -1.34
N VAL A 77 3.91 -4.84 -0.97
CA VAL A 77 3.00 -5.77 -1.67
C VAL A 77 1.56 -5.24 -1.65
N ALA A 78 1.10 -4.70 -0.51
CA ALA A 78 -0.24 -4.09 -0.41
C ALA A 78 -0.40 -2.93 -1.39
N VAL A 79 0.55 -1.98 -1.39
CA VAL A 79 0.51 -0.80 -2.29
C VAL A 79 0.55 -1.22 -3.76
N VAL A 80 1.41 -2.18 -4.13
CA VAL A 80 1.51 -2.69 -5.51
C VAL A 80 0.23 -3.39 -5.94
N ALA A 81 -0.33 -4.27 -5.10
CA ALA A 81 -1.60 -4.94 -5.39
C ALA A 81 -2.75 -3.94 -5.57
N PHE A 82 -2.78 -2.89 -4.74
CA PHE A 82 -3.73 -1.79 -4.89
C PHE A 82 -3.54 -1.05 -6.21
N PHE A 83 -2.30 -0.75 -6.60
CA PHE A 83 -1.99 -0.03 -7.84
C PHE A 83 -2.45 -0.83 -9.06
N ILE A 84 -2.12 -2.12 -9.11
CA ILE A 84 -2.58 -3.03 -10.17
C ILE A 84 -4.11 -3.03 -10.21
N ARG A 85 -4.78 -3.13 -9.06
CA ARG A 85 -6.25 -3.09 -8.96
C ARG A 85 -6.85 -1.77 -9.44
N PHE A 86 -6.20 -0.64 -9.15
CA PHE A 86 -6.67 0.70 -9.50
C PHE A 86 -6.62 0.92 -11.01
N PHE A 87 -5.54 0.50 -11.67
CA PHE A 87 -5.37 0.62 -13.13
C PHE A 87 -6.01 -0.53 -13.93
N LEU A 88 -6.56 -1.55 -13.27
CA LEU A 88 -7.31 -2.60 -13.95
C LEU A 88 -8.67 -2.06 -14.41
N VAL A 89 -8.68 -1.35 -15.54
CA VAL A 89 -9.90 -0.83 -16.18
C VAL A 89 -10.69 -2.02 -16.76
N ILE A 90 -11.96 -2.14 -16.37
CA ILE A 90 -12.88 -3.12 -16.97
C ILE A 90 -13.75 -2.34 -17.96
N PRO A 91 -13.58 -2.52 -19.28
CA PRO A 91 -14.47 -1.91 -20.26
C PRO A 91 -15.89 -2.46 -20.05
N PRO A 92 -16.93 -1.61 -20.08
CA PRO A 92 -18.32 -2.06 -19.93
C PRO A 92 -18.73 -3.07 -21.03
N GLU A 93 -18.07 -3.04 -22.18
CA GLU A 93 -18.25 -3.98 -23.29
C GLU A 93 -17.79 -5.41 -22.96
N LYS A 94 -16.84 -5.54 -22.03
CA LYS A 94 -16.38 -6.82 -21.45
C LYS A 94 -17.12 -7.18 -20.15
N LEU A 95 -18.28 -6.57 -19.90
CA LEU A 95 -19.26 -6.95 -18.88
C LEU A 95 -20.63 -7.42 -19.45
N ALA A 96 -20.77 -7.51 -20.78
CA ALA A 96 -21.95 -8.02 -21.48
C ALA A 96 -21.76 -9.31 -22.36
N ALA A 97 -20.53 -9.72 -22.67
CA ALA A 97 -20.17 -10.78 -23.62
C ALA A 97 -19.81 -12.16 -23.02
N GLY A 98 -19.98 -12.40 -21.71
CA GLY A 98 -19.83 -13.75 -21.12
C GLY A 98 -18.39 -14.31 -20.97
N GLU A 99 -17.35 -13.67 -21.53
CA GLU A 99 -15.92 -13.92 -21.23
C GLU A 99 -15.46 -13.38 -19.83
N GLU A 100 -16.37 -13.16 -18.87
CA GLU A 100 -16.29 -11.99 -17.98
C GLU A 100 -16.05 -12.26 -16.50
N ALA A 101 -15.80 -13.51 -16.13
CA ALA A 101 -15.63 -13.82 -14.72
C ALA A 101 -14.21 -13.52 -14.20
N PHE A 102 -13.20 -13.47 -15.06
CA PHE A 102 -11.80 -13.40 -14.61
C PHE A 102 -11.39 -12.01 -14.11
N LEU A 103 -11.70 -10.93 -14.83
CA LEU A 103 -11.27 -9.57 -14.47
C LEU A 103 -11.90 -9.07 -13.15
N PRO A 104 -13.21 -9.24 -12.90
CA PRO A 104 -13.80 -8.91 -11.60
C PRO A 104 -13.23 -9.77 -10.46
N ARG A 105 -13.02 -11.08 -10.69
CA ARG A 105 -12.39 -11.99 -9.71
C ARG A 105 -10.95 -11.57 -9.38
N LEU A 106 -10.19 -11.14 -10.38
CA LEU A 106 -8.83 -10.64 -10.19
C LEU A 106 -8.81 -9.33 -9.38
N ARG A 107 -9.71 -8.37 -9.67
CA ARG A 107 -9.84 -7.14 -8.84
C ARG A 107 -10.19 -7.47 -7.39
N LEU A 108 -11.07 -8.44 -7.17
CA LEU A 108 -11.42 -8.92 -5.83
C LEU A 108 -10.24 -9.60 -5.14
N ALA A 109 -9.52 -10.48 -5.85
CA ALA A 109 -8.33 -11.14 -5.33
C ALA A 109 -7.23 -10.13 -4.96
N LEU A 110 -6.99 -9.12 -5.80
CA LEU A 110 -6.05 -8.04 -5.51
C LEU A 110 -6.48 -7.19 -4.30
N LEU A 111 -7.79 -6.97 -4.11
CA LEU A 111 -8.32 -6.32 -2.91
C LEU A 111 -8.03 -7.16 -1.66
N PHE A 112 -8.25 -8.48 -1.73
CA PHE A 112 -7.92 -9.39 -0.64
C PHE A 112 -6.42 -9.39 -0.33
N VAL A 113 -5.57 -9.45 -1.36
CA VAL A 113 -4.10 -9.36 -1.19
C VAL A 113 -3.70 -8.05 -0.53
N PHE A 114 -4.29 -6.92 -0.96
CA PHE A 114 -4.08 -5.62 -0.32
C PHE A 114 -4.46 -5.65 1.18
N LEU A 115 -5.67 -6.11 1.50
CA LEU A 115 -6.17 -6.14 2.88
C LEU A 115 -5.36 -7.08 3.77
N LEU A 116 -5.08 -8.30 3.30
CA LEU A 116 -4.31 -9.30 4.06
C LEU A 116 -2.87 -8.83 4.27
N SER A 117 -2.24 -8.27 3.24
CA SER A 117 -0.87 -7.74 3.35
C SER A 117 -0.82 -6.53 4.28
N TYR A 118 -1.86 -5.68 4.28
CA TYR A 118 -1.98 -4.57 5.21
C TYR A 118 -2.11 -5.05 6.66
N ILE A 119 -3.06 -5.95 6.93
CA ILE A 119 -3.28 -6.51 8.28
C ILE A 119 -2.02 -7.21 8.77
N ALA A 120 -1.41 -8.06 7.94
CA ALA A 120 -0.18 -8.75 8.30
C ALA A 120 0.97 -7.75 8.54
N SER A 121 1.09 -6.70 7.73
CA SER A 121 2.08 -5.65 7.95
C SER A 121 1.93 -4.96 9.31
N LEU A 122 0.70 -4.70 9.75
CA LEU A 122 0.44 -4.17 11.10
C LEU A 122 0.83 -5.18 12.18
N LEU A 123 0.43 -6.46 12.03
CA LEU A 123 0.73 -7.51 13.01
C LEU A 123 2.22 -7.75 13.19
N TYR A 124 3.04 -7.64 12.13
CA TYR A 124 4.49 -7.78 12.22
C TYR A 124 5.21 -6.53 12.73
N ARG A 125 4.51 -5.40 12.83
CA ARG A 125 5.04 -4.13 13.33
C ARG A 125 4.80 -3.94 14.83
N PHE A 126 3.76 -4.56 15.39
CA PHE A 126 3.46 -4.60 16.82
C PHE A 126 4.11 -5.81 17.51
#